data_AF-A0A1H2PSD2-F1
#
_entry.id   AF-A0A1H2PSD2-F1
#
_cell.length_a   1.000
_cell.length_b   1.000
_cell.length_c   1.000
_cell.angle_alpha   90.00
_cell.angle_beta   90.00
_cell.angle_gamma   90.00
#
_symmetry.space_group_name_H-M   'P 1'
#
loop_
_entity.id
_entity.type
_entity.pdbx_description
1 polymer ?
#
loop_
_entity_poly.entity_id
_entity_poly.type
_entity_poly.pdbx_seq_one_letter_code
_entity_poly.pdbx_strand_id
1 'polypeptide(L)' 'MRAFVAAIALALAGCQSAPTATPEPEVVYKTQTVDTACSWAKLIILTPAEAAALPDGVAQQVLAHDREWSKHCGVSR' A
#
# COMPACT_ATOMS: atom_id res chain seq x y z
N MET A 1 47.99 -28.83 -40.79
CA MET A 1 47.10 -27.74 -41.23
C MET A 1 45.61 -28.14 -41.34
N ARG A 2 45.25 -29.38 -41.72
CA ARG A 2 43.83 -29.81 -41.79
C ARG A 2 43.13 -29.98 -40.44
N ALA A 3 43.86 -30.37 -39.38
CA ALA A 3 43.27 -30.59 -38.05
C ALA A 3 42.88 -29.29 -37.31
N PHE A 4 43.50 -28.17 -37.65
CA PHE A 4 43.23 -26.87 -37.00
C PHE A 4 41.92 -26.24 -37.47
N VAL A 5 41.50 -26.53 -38.72
CA VAL A 5 40.27 -25.99 -39.30
C VAL A 5 39.03 -26.66 -38.68
N ALA A 6 39.13 -27.94 -38.32
CA ALA A 6 38.02 -28.68 -37.69
C ALA A 6 37.70 -28.19 -36.27
N ALA A 7 38.70 -27.74 -35.51
CA ALA A 7 38.49 -27.24 -34.14
C ALA A 7 37.78 -25.87 -34.11
N ILE A 8 37.98 -25.04 -35.13
CA ILE A 8 37.34 -23.72 -35.23
C ILE A 8 35.85 -23.86 -35.59
N ALA A 9 35.49 -24.85 -36.42
CA ALA A 9 34.10 -25.10 -36.80
C ALA A 9 33.22 -25.58 -35.62
N LEU A 10 33.79 -26.26 -34.63
CA LEU A 10 33.05 -26.75 -33.45
C LEU A 10 32.79 -25.65 -32.40
N ALA A 11 33.60 -24.58 -32.40
CA ALA A 11 33.43 -23.46 -31.47
C ALA A 11 32.30 -22.50 -31.86
N LEU A 12 31.92 -22.42 -33.16
CA LEU A 12 30.84 -21.55 -33.62
C LEU A 12 29.42 -22.14 -33.44
N ALA A 13 29.29 -23.41 -33.08
CA ALA A 13 27.98 -24.06 -32.86
C ALA A 13 27.42 -23.87 -31.43
N GLY A 14 28.20 -23.29 -30.51
CA GLY A 14 27.86 -23.23 -29.07
C GLY A 14 27.00 -22.05 -28.61
N CYS A 15 26.71 -21.06 -29.48
CA CYS A 15 25.93 -19.88 -29.13
C CYS A 15 24.64 -19.77 -29.96
N GLN A 16 23.80 -20.80 -29.93
CA GLN A 16 22.38 -20.59 -30.19
C GLN A 16 21.74 -20.20 -28.86
N SER A 17 21.76 -18.90 -28.57
CA SER A 17 20.91 -18.30 -27.56
C SER A 17 19.47 -18.58 -27.98
N ALA A 18 18.85 -19.61 -27.38
CA ALA A 18 17.41 -19.77 -27.48
C ALA A 18 16.79 -18.44 -27.01
N PRO A 19 15.77 -17.90 -27.70
CA PRO A 19 15.05 -16.76 -27.18
C PRO A 19 14.51 -17.15 -25.81
N THR A 20 15.05 -16.55 -24.75
CA THR A 20 14.54 -16.71 -23.40
C THR A 20 13.11 -16.24 -23.44
N ALA A 21 12.15 -17.17 -23.35
CA ALA A 21 10.76 -16.82 -23.23
C ALA A 21 10.64 -15.86 -22.04
N THR A 22 10.19 -14.63 -22.29
CA THR A 22 9.90 -13.68 -21.21
C THR A 22 8.91 -14.38 -20.27
N PRO A 23 9.25 -14.61 -18.99
CA PRO A 23 8.31 -15.21 -18.07
C PRO A 23 7.05 -14.35 -18.03
N GLU A 24 5.90 -15.01 -18.13
CA GLU A 24 4.61 -14.32 -18.02
C GLU A 24 4.54 -13.60 -16.67
N PRO A 25 4.06 -12.34 -16.61
CA PRO A 25 3.98 -11.61 -15.36
C PRO A 25 3.12 -12.38 -14.34
N GLU A 26 3.71 -12.70 -13.19
CA GLU A 26 3.00 -13.35 -12.09
C GLU A 26 2.05 -12.36 -11.40
N VAL A 27 0.75 -12.67 -11.42
CA VAL A 27 -0.26 -11.89 -10.70
C VAL A 27 -0.34 -12.38 -9.26
N VAL A 28 0.22 -11.61 -8.32
CA VAL A 28 0.13 -11.91 -6.89
C VAL A 28 -1.07 -11.20 -6.28
N TYR A 29 -2.05 -11.97 -5.79
CA TYR A 29 -3.19 -11.43 -5.06
C TYR A 29 -2.82 -11.20 -3.59
N LYS A 30 -3.02 -9.97 -3.09
CA LYS A 30 -2.82 -9.63 -1.68
C LYS A 30 -4.07 -8.97 -1.11
N THR A 31 -4.58 -9.52 -0.02
CA THR A 31 -5.63 -8.86 0.78
C THR A 31 -5.04 -7.65 1.48
N GLN A 32 -5.71 -6.51 1.36
CA GLN A 32 -5.40 -5.31 2.11
C GLN A 32 -6.63 -4.88 2.90
N THR A 33 -6.43 -4.51 4.16
CA THR A 33 -7.44 -3.81 4.94
C THR A 33 -7.28 -2.32 4.70
N VAL A 34 -8.30 -1.70 4.12
CA VAL A 34 -8.35 -0.25 3.92
C VAL A 34 -9.23 0.34 5.00
N ASP A 35 -8.63 1.09 5.92
CA ASP A 35 -9.40 1.89 6.88
C ASP A 35 -10.00 3.10 6.16
N THR A 36 -11.34 3.14 6.09
CA THR A 36 -12.07 4.25 5.46
C THR A 36 -12.52 5.30 6.47
N ALA A 37 -12.18 5.17 7.76
CA ALA A 37 -12.61 6.10 8.81
C ALA A 37 -12.26 7.56 8.48
N CYS A 38 -11.08 7.82 7.91
CA CYS A 38 -10.69 9.19 7.56
C CYS A 38 -11.55 9.82 6.45
N SER A 39 -12.25 9.03 5.63
CA SER A 39 -13.13 9.58 4.59
C SER A 39 -14.48 10.01 5.14
N TRP A 40 -15.07 9.22 6.05
CA TRP A 40 -16.43 9.46 6.55
C TRP A 40 -16.50 10.11 7.93
N ALA A 41 -15.54 9.87 8.83
CA ALA A 41 -15.53 10.50 10.15
C ALA A 41 -15.26 12.02 10.05
N LYS A 42 -15.78 12.77 11.02
CA LYS A 42 -15.71 14.24 11.12
C LYS A 42 -15.64 14.65 12.60
N LEU A 43 -15.21 15.88 12.86
CA LEU A 43 -15.27 16.48 14.20
C LEU A 43 -16.71 16.57 14.68
N ILE A 44 -16.89 16.34 15.98
CA ILE A 44 -18.17 16.59 16.66
C ILE A 44 -18.14 18.03 17.14
N ILE A 45 -18.83 18.91 16.40
CA ILE A 45 -18.98 20.32 16.72
C ILE A 45 -20.25 20.50 17.55
N LEU A 46 -20.12 21.12 18.71
CA LEU A 46 -21.23 21.38 19.63
C LEU A 46 -21.29 22.87 19.96
N THR A 47 -22.49 23.40 20.06
CA THR A 47 -22.74 24.69 20.70
C THR A 47 -22.56 24.58 22.22
N PRO A 48 -22.35 25.72 22.93
CA PRO A 48 -22.27 25.69 24.39
C PRO A 48 -23.49 25.08 25.08
N ALA A 49 -24.69 25.29 24.51
CA ALA A 49 -25.93 24.73 25.05
C ALA A 49 -26.00 23.20 24.87
N GLU A 50 -25.62 22.69 23.70
CA GLU A 50 -25.54 21.25 23.46
C GLU A 50 -24.49 20.58 24.34
N ALA A 51 -23.32 21.21 24.48
CA ALA A 51 -22.26 20.73 25.35
C ALA A 51 -22.71 20.68 26.82
N ALA A 52 -23.48 21.66 27.29
CA ALA A 52 -24.02 21.70 28.64
C ALA A 52 -25.12 20.65 28.89
N ALA A 53 -25.81 20.19 27.84
CA ALA A 53 -26.85 19.17 27.91
C ALA A 53 -26.29 17.74 27.84
N LEU A 54 -24.98 17.56 27.66
CA LEU A 54 -24.37 16.24 27.58
C LEU A 54 -24.41 15.52 28.93
N PRO A 55 -24.68 14.21 28.94
CA PRO A 55 -24.48 13.39 30.13
C PRO A 55 -23.02 13.38 30.60
N ASP A 56 -22.80 13.12 31.89
CA ASP A 56 -21.47 13.01 32.48
C ASP A 56 -20.59 12.01 31.70
N GLY A 57 -19.35 12.40 31.41
CA GLY A 57 -18.40 11.56 30.69
C GLY A 57 -18.47 11.67 29.16
N VAL A 58 -19.59 12.15 28.58
CA VAL A 58 -19.75 12.19 27.11
C VAL A 58 -18.87 13.27 26.48
N ALA A 59 -18.71 14.42 27.14
CA ALA A 59 -17.81 15.47 26.68
C ALA A 59 -16.36 14.96 26.55
N GLN A 60 -15.89 14.15 27.50
CA GLN A 60 -14.57 13.56 27.47
C GLN A 60 -14.43 12.55 26.32
N GLN A 61 -15.48 11.78 26.04
CA GLN A 61 -15.49 10.83 24.91
C GLN A 61 -15.46 11.55 23.56
N VAL A 62 -16.23 12.63 23.40
CA VAL A 62 -16.19 13.49 22.21
C VAL A 62 -14.80 14.09 22.01
N LEU A 63 -14.18 14.57 23.10
CA LEU A 63 -12.81 15.08 23.03
C LEU A 63 -11.80 14.00 22.63
N ALA A 64 -11.94 12.79 23.18
CA ALA A 64 -11.07 11.66 22.86
C ALA A 64 -11.22 11.23 21.39
N HIS A 65 -12.46 11.08 20.90
CA HIS A 65 -12.77 10.75 19.51
C HIS A 65 -12.08 11.72 18.54
N ASP A 66 -12.33 13.02 18.69
CA ASP A 66 -11.83 14.03 17.77
C ASP A 66 -10.29 14.15 17.82
N ARG A 67 -9.68 13.92 18.98
CA ARG A 67 -8.21 13.89 19.11
C ARG A 67 -7.60 12.71 18.36
N GLU A 68 -8.19 11.51 18.47
CA GLU A 68 -7.72 10.34 17.75
C GLU A 68 -7.91 10.49 16.23
N TRP A 69 -9.04 11.05 15.81
CA TRP A 69 -9.28 11.38 14.41
C TRP A 69 -8.23 12.38 13.88
N SER A 70 -7.96 13.46 14.62
CA SER A 70 -6.91 14.42 14.26
C SER A 70 -5.53 13.78 14.11
N LYS A 71 -5.15 12.90 15.04
CA LYS A 71 -3.85 12.20 15.01
C LYS A 71 -3.71 11.28 13.80
N HIS A 72 -4.74 10.51 13.47
CA HIS A 72 -4.65 9.49 12.42
C HIS A 72 -4.98 10.00 11.02
N CYS A 73 -5.82 11.05 10.92
CA CYS A 73 -6.34 11.53 9.64
C CYS A 73 -5.72 12.88 9.19
N GLY A 74 -4.76 13.44 9.94
CA GLY A 74 -4.00 14.63 9.52
C GLY A 74 -4.79 15.94 9.53
N VAL A 75 -5.83 16.02 10.36
CA VAL A 75 -6.77 17.15 10.42
C VAL A 75 -6.58 17.89 11.73
N SER A 76 -6.32 19.20 11.68
CA SER A 76 -6.19 20.03 12.89
C SER A 76 -7.56 20.39 13.46
N ARG A 77 -7.74 20.20 14.77
CA ARG A 77 -8.90 20.66 15.54
C ARG A 77 -8.68 22.06 16.09
#